data_AF-A0A5T1VTA3-F1
#
_entry.id   AF-A0A5T1VTA3-F1
#
_cell.length_a   1.000
_cell.length_b   1.000
_cell.length_c   1.000
_cell.angle_alpha   90.00
_cell.angle_beta   90.00
_cell.angle_gamma   90.00
#
_symmetry.space_group_name_H-M   'P 1'
#
loop_
_entity.id
_entity.type
_entity.pdbx_description
1 polymer ?
#
loop_
_entity_poly.entity_id
_entity_poly.type
_entity_poly.pdbx_seq_one_letter_code
_entity_poly.pdbx_strand_id
1 'polypeptide(L)'
;MTYFSLEFSILMIAFFAIYWTFKNDYKIQNILILIFSYIIYILINPYFALVLFIYTFFIHYFALLIFVRRKRYIFATCMAFII
;
A
#
# COMPACT_ATOMS: atom_id res chain seq x y z
N MET A 1 -9.11 18.86 7.08
CA MET A 1 -9.54 18.93 8.49
C MET A 1 -10.52 17.78 8.77
N THR A 2 -10.09 16.53 8.56
CA THR A 2 -10.95 15.32 8.55
C THR A 2 -10.37 14.17 9.36
N TYR A 3 -9.22 14.36 10.02
CA TYR A 3 -8.61 13.35 10.89
C TYR A 3 -9.39 13.11 12.19
N PHE A 4 -10.27 14.03 12.57
CA PHE A 4 -11.11 13.95 13.78
C PHE A 4 -12.61 13.89 13.46
N SER A 5 -12.98 13.42 12.25
CA SER A 5 -14.38 13.12 11.95
C SER A 5 -14.79 11.84 12.67
N LEU A 6 -16.00 11.83 13.22
CA LEU A 6 -16.63 10.67 13.86
C LEU A 6 -16.65 9.44 12.92
N GLU A 7 -16.72 9.70 11.62
CA GLU A 7 -16.65 8.68 10.56
C GLU A 7 -15.33 7.90 10.59
N PHE A 8 -14.20 8.56 10.82
CA PHE A 8 -12.88 7.92 10.90
C PHE A 8 -12.79 6.99 12.12
N SER A 9 -13.32 7.43 13.27
CA SER A 9 -13.34 6.61 14.49
C SER A 9 -14.20 5.35 14.33
N ILE A 10 -15.37 5.45 13.71
CA ILE A 10 -16.22 4.28 13.42
C ILE A 10 -15.50 3.31 12.46
N LEU A 11 -14.89 3.84 11.40
CA LEU A 11 -14.11 3.05 10.43
C LEU A 11 -12.96 2.31 11.12
N MET A 12 -12.26 2.97 12.05
CA MET A 12 -11.13 2.39 12.76
C MET A 12 -11.57 1.29 13.74
N ILE A 13 -12.69 1.48 14.46
CA ILE A 13 -13.27 0.46 15.35
C ILE A 13 -13.74 -0.75 14.52
N ALA A 14 -14.41 -0.52 13.40
CA ALA A 14 -14.84 -1.58 12.49
C ALA A 14 -13.63 -2.36 11.94
N PHE A 15 -12.56 -1.67 11.54
CA PHE A 15 -11.32 -2.29 11.10
C PHE A 15 -10.70 -3.16 12.19
N PHE A 16 -10.59 -2.67 13.43
CA PHE A 16 -10.03 -3.47 14.52
C PHE A 16 -10.87 -4.71 14.83
N ALA A 17 -12.19 -4.62 14.78
CA ALA A 17 -13.06 -5.78 14.95
C ALA A 17 -12.80 -6.85 13.88
N ILE A 18 -12.74 -6.46 12.60
CA ILE A 18 -12.44 -7.38 11.49
C ILE A 18 -11.00 -7.89 11.57
N TYR A 19 -10.04 -7.04 11.94
CA TYR A 19 -8.64 -7.42 12.09
C TYR A 19 -8.45 -8.52 13.15
N TRP A 20 -9.23 -8.46 14.23
CA TRP A 20 -9.20 -9.44 15.30
C TRP A 20 -9.82 -10.78 14.92
N THR A 21 -10.86 -10.79 14.07
CA THR A 21 -11.47 -12.06 13.63
C THR A 21 -10.53 -12.91 12.78
N PHE A 22 -9.59 -12.28 12.07
CA PHE A 22 -8.59 -12.96 11.22
C PHE A 22 -7.23 -13.14 11.89
N LYS A 23 -7.19 -13.18 13.23
CA LYS A 23 -5.94 -13.31 14.01
C LYS A 23 -5.06 -14.51 13.63
N ASN A 24 -5.64 -15.61 13.16
CA ASN A 24 -4.89 -16.82 12.81
C ASN A 24 -4.14 -16.71 11.47
N ASP A 25 -4.51 -15.78 10.59
CA ASP A 25 -3.97 -15.70 9.24
C ASP A 25 -3.20 -14.39 9.02
N TYR A 26 -1.89 -14.44 9.24
CA TYR A 26 -0.99 -13.30 9.04
C TYR A 26 -1.04 -12.71 7.61
N LYS A 27 -1.32 -13.54 6.60
CA LYS A 27 -1.48 -13.09 5.21
C LYS A 27 -2.72 -12.21 5.04
N ILE A 28 -3.83 -12.62 5.65
CA ILE A 28 -5.10 -11.89 5.59
C ILE A 28 -4.96 -10.56 6.35
N GLN A 29 -4.29 -10.58 7.50
CA GLN A 29 -4.01 -9.35 8.28
C GLN A 29 -3.21 -8.32 7.49
N ASN A 30 -2.14 -8.74 6.79
CA ASN A 30 -1.35 -7.82 5.97
C ASN A 30 -2.16 -7.22 4.82
N ILE A 31 -2.99 -8.02 4.14
CA ILE A 31 -3.88 -7.51 3.08
C ILE A 31 -4.90 -6.52 3.67
N LEU A 32 -5.46 -6.83 4.84
CA LEU A 32 -6.42 -5.97 5.53
C LEU A 32 -5.82 -4.61 5.88
N ILE A 33 -4.60 -4.59 6.44
CA ILE A 33 -3.88 -3.35 6.78
C ILE A 33 -3.63 -2.51 5.52
N LEU A 34 -3.25 -3.16 4.43
CA LEU A 34 -2.95 -2.49 3.16
C LEU A 34 -4.22 -1.86 2.56
N ILE A 35 -5.32 -2.62 2.52
CA ILE A 35 -6.64 -2.12 2.07
C ILE A 35 -7.10 -0.94 2.94
N PHE A 36 -7.04 -1.09 4.26
CA PHE A 36 -7.45 -0.03 5.18
C PHE A 36 -6.62 1.24 4.99
N SER A 37 -5.30 1.11 4.82
CA SER A 37 -4.43 2.25 4.56
C SER A 37 -4.85 3.00 3.28
N TYR A 38 -5.12 2.28 2.19
CA TYR A 38 -5.59 2.91 0.94
C TYR A 38 -6.97 3.55 1.09
N ILE A 39 -7.90 2.97 1.86
CA ILE A 39 -9.21 3.58 2.15
C ILE A 39 -9.04 4.92 2.85
N ILE A 40 -8.14 5.00 3.85
CA ILE A 40 -7.85 6.26 4.55
C ILE A 40 -7.25 7.30 3.60
N TYR A 41 -6.32 6.90 2.72
CA TYR A 41 -5.74 7.83 1.74
C TYR A 41 -6.77 8.36 0.73
N ILE A 42 -7.69 7.51 0.26
CA ILE A 42 -8.78 7.92 -0.64
C ILE A 42 -9.70 8.93 0.05
N LEU A 43 -10.04 8.69 1.32
CA LEU A 43 -10.91 9.56 2.10
C LEU A 43 -10.29 10.95 2.34
N ILE A 44 -8.96 11.03 2.44
CA ILE A 44 -8.24 12.29 2.61
C ILE A 44 -8.11 13.04 1.29
N ASN A 45 -7.63 12.36 0.25
CA ASN A 45 -7.52 12.93 -1.09
C ASN A 45 -7.44 11.81 -2.15
N PRO A 46 -8.46 11.67 -3.02
CA PRO A 46 -8.52 10.59 -4.00
C PRO A 46 -7.38 10.62 -5.02
N TYR A 47 -6.86 11.80 -5.35
CA TYR A 47 -5.74 11.93 -6.29
C TYR A 47 -4.43 11.40 -5.68
N PHE A 48 -4.22 11.64 -4.39
CA PHE A 48 -3.02 11.17 -3.70
C PHE A 48 -2.97 9.64 -3.63
N ALA A 49 -4.11 9.00 -3.36
CA ALA A 49 -4.22 7.54 -3.35
C ALA A 49 -3.90 6.91 -4.71
N LEU A 50 -4.37 7.50 -5.81
CA LEU A 50 -4.08 7.03 -7.17
C LEU A 50 -2.59 7.14 -7.50
N VAL A 51 -1.95 8.26 -7.14
CA VAL A 51 -0.50 8.43 -7.34
C VAL A 51 0.29 7.38 -6.56
N LEU A 52 -0.07 7.12 -5.31
CA LEU A 52 0.56 6.08 -4.47
C LEU A 52 0.37 4.68 -5.05
N PHE A 53 -0.82 4.39 -5.58
CA PHE A 53 -1.12 3.11 -6.22
C PHE A 53 -0.26 2.90 -7.47
N ILE A 54 -0.19 3.90 -8.36
CA ILE A 54 0.65 3.85 -9.57
C ILE A 54 2.11 3.67 -9.18
N TYR A 55 2.59 4.41 -8.18
CA TYR A 55 3.98 4.34 -7.73
C TYR A 55 4.34 2.96 -7.16
N THR A 56 3.46 2.38 -6.36
CA THR A 56 3.63 1.03 -5.79
C THR A 56 3.66 -0.03 -6.91
N PHE A 57 2.77 0.11 -7.91
CA PHE A 57 2.75 -0.78 -9.06
C PHE A 57 4.02 -0.66 -9.90
N PHE A 58 4.51 0.56 -10.11
CA PHE A 58 5.74 0.82 -10.84
C PHE A 58 6.93 0.15 -10.14
N ILE A 59 7.13 0.41 -8.84
CA ILE A 59 8.21 -0.22 -8.07
C ILE A 59 8.11 -1.74 -8.11
N HIS A 60 6.91 -2.30 -7.95
CA HIS A 60 6.72 -3.75 -7.99
C HIS A 60 7.07 -4.34 -9.34
N TYR A 61 6.65 -3.70 -10.44
CA TYR A 61 7.00 -4.10 -11.80
C TYR A 61 8.52 -4.11 -12.03
N PHE A 62 9.22 -3.04 -11.62
CA PHE A 62 10.67 -2.97 -11.73
C PHE A 62 11.38 -4.02 -10.86
N ALA A 63 10.91 -4.26 -9.63
CA ALA A 63 11.43 -5.30 -8.76
C ALA A 63 11.30 -6.70 -9.37
N LEU A 64 10.17 -7.00 -10.03
CA LEU A 64 9.92 -8.27 -10.70
C LEU A 64 10.81 -8.41 -11.95
N LEU A 65 10.99 -7.34 -12.72
CA LEU A 65 11.87 -7.29 -13.88
C LEU A 65 13.33 -7.56 -13.49
N ILE A 66 13.79 -6.97 -12.38
CA ILE A 66 15.11 -7.22 -11.78
C ILE A 66 15.25 -8.69 -11.37
N PHE A 67 14.23 -9.26 -10.69
CA PHE A 67 14.25 -10.64 -10.21
C PHE A 67 14.32 -11.66 -11.36
N VAL A 68 13.52 -11.48 -12.41
CA VAL A 68 13.47 -12.38 -13.57
C VAL A 68 14.77 -12.31 -14.39
N ARG A 69 15.36 -11.13 -14.54
CA ARG A 69 16.54 -10.96 -15.40
C ARG A 69 17.85 -11.38 -14.73
N ARG A 70 17.88 -11.62 -13.41
CA ARG A 70 18.99 -12.17 -12.59
C ARG A 70 20.42 -11.70 -12.95
N LYS A 71 20.54 -10.53 -13.60
CA LYS A 71 21.77 -9.89 -14.04
C LYS A 71 21.95 -8.66 -13.17
N ARG A 72 22.94 -8.74 -12.28
CA ARG A 72 23.36 -7.76 -11.27
C ARG A 72 23.51 -6.31 -11.79
N TYR A 73 23.57 -6.12 -13.10
CA TYR A 73 23.80 -4.84 -13.79
C TYR A 73 22.55 -4.01 -14.11
N ILE A 74 21.34 -4.56 -14.01
CA ILE A 74 20.10 -3.82 -14.33
C ILE A 74 19.66 -2.91 -13.15
N PHE A 75 20.02 -3.28 -11.92
CA PHE A 75 19.73 -2.46 -10.73
C PHE A 75 20.40 -1.08 -10.80
N ALA A 76 21.63 -1.05 -11.34
CA ALA A 76 22.42 0.18 -11.48
C ALA A 76 21.86 1.12 -12.56
N THR A 77 21.34 0.60 -13.67
CA THR A 77 20.74 1.43 -14.74
C THR A 77 19.38 1.99 -14.35
N CYS A 78 18.58 1.31 -13.52
CA CYS A 78 17.34 1.88 -12.97
C CYS A 78 17.60 3.01 -11.95
N MET A 79 18.65 2.90 -11.12
CA MET A 79 19.07 4.00 -10.24
C MET A 79 19.57 5.22 -11.02
N ALA A 80 20.28 5.01 -12.13
CA ALA A 80 20.81 6.10 -12.96
C ALA A 80 19.73 6.88 -13.73
N PHE A 81 18.54 6.31 -13.93
CA PHE A 81 17.42 6.99 -14.62
C PHE A 81 16.54 7.82 -13.66
N ILE A 82 16.71 7.65 -12.35
CA ILE A 82 15.93 8.33 -11.29
C ILE A 82 16.67 9.58 -10.76
N ILE A 83 17.99 9.67 -10.97
CA ILE A 83 18.83 10.86 -10.68
C ILE A 83 18.77 11.82 -11.87
#